data_AF-A0A0P9TQB0-F1
#
_entry.id   AF-A0A0P9TQB0-F1
#
_cell.length_a   1.000
_cell.length_b   1.000
_cell.length_c   1.000
_cell.angle_alpha   90.00
_cell.angle_beta   90.00
_cell.angle_gamma   90.00
#
_symmetry.space_group_name_H-M   'P 1'
#
loop_
_entity.id
_entity.type
_entity.pdbx_description
1 polymer ?
#
loop_
_entity_poly.entity_id
_entity_poly.type
_entity_poly.pdbx_seq_one_letter_code
_entity_poly.pdbx_strand_id
1 'polypeptide(L)' 'MSSELLFHADAVLGVPVGLSLDDLQAGLETLADDLMVELVLGTED' A
#
# COMPACT_ATOMS: atom_id res chain seq x y z
N MET A 1 6.85 11.30 23.66
CA MET A 1 5.70 11.40 22.74
C MET A 1 5.67 10.09 21.99
N SER A 2 4.74 9.21 22.32
CA SER A 2 4.67 7.87 21.70
C SER A 2 4.14 8.03 20.28
N SER A 3 4.97 7.76 19.28
CA SER A 3 4.57 7.66 17.87
C SER A 3 3.83 6.34 17.62
N GLU A 4 2.74 6.12 18.35
CA GLU A 4 1.94 4.90 18.21
C GLU A 4 1.04 5.01 16.98
N LEU A 5 1.08 4.01 16.11
CA LEU A 5 0.19 3.85 14.98
C LEU A 5 -1.27 3.87 15.48
N LEU A 6 -2.03 4.88 15.08
CA LEU A 6 -3.42 5.06 15.51
C LEU A 6 -4.39 4.16 14.73
N PHE A 7 -3.97 3.71 13.55
CA PHE A 7 -4.81 2.95 12.63
C PHE A 7 -3.96 2.01 11.78
N HIS A 8 -4.41 0.76 11.64
CA HIS A 8 -3.83 -0.28 10.78
C HIS A 8 -4.98 -0.95 10.03
N ALA A 9 -4.80 -1.20 8.74
CA ALA A 9 -5.78 -1.88 7.90
C ALA A 9 -5.09 -2.77 6.90
N ASP A 10 -5.52 -4.03 6.85
CA ASP A 10 -5.09 -5.00 5.84
C ASP A 10 -6.18 -5.18 4.79
N ALA A 11 -5.78 -5.20 3.52
CA ALA A 11 -6.69 -5.41 2.40
C ALA A 11 -6.03 -6.28 1.32
N VAL A 12 -6.83 -7.15 0.69
CA VAL A 12 -6.39 -7.92 -0.48
C VAL A 12 -6.85 -7.18 -1.73
N LEU A 13 -5.89 -6.78 -2.57
CA LEU A 13 -6.18 -6.13 -3.85
C LEU A 13 -6.24 -7.16 -4.98
N GLY A 14 -7.39 -7.24 -5.65
CA GLY A 14 -7.52 -7.97 -6.91
C GLY A 14 -6.92 -7.16 -8.05
N VAL A 15 -5.78 -7.60 -8.60
CA VAL A 15 -5.12 -6.91 -9.71
C VAL A 15 -5.72 -7.38 -11.05
N PRO A 16 -6.21 -6.46 -11.90
CA PRO A 16 -6.75 -6.83 -13.20
C PRO A 16 -5.65 -7.33 -14.15
N VAL A 17 -6.01 -8.30 -15.01
CA VAL A 17 -5.06 -8.85 -15.99
C VAL A 17 -4.68 -7.78 -17.02
N GLY A 18 -3.39 -7.42 -17.05
CA GLY A 18 -2.86 -6.35 -17.90
C GLY A 18 -2.46 -5.08 -17.17
N LEU A 19 -2.71 -4.97 -15.86
CA LEU A 19 -2.08 -3.95 -15.03
C LEU A 19 -0.69 -4.44 -14.60
N SER A 20 0.33 -3.60 -14.79
CA SER A 20 1.67 -3.87 -14.28
C SER A 20 1.69 -3.74 -12.76
N LEU A 21 2.34 -4.70 -12.08
CA LEU A 21 2.57 -4.59 -10.64
C LEU A 21 3.47 -3.39 -10.32
N ASP A 22 4.39 -3.01 -11.20
CA ASP A 22 5.26 -1.85 -11.00
C ASP A 22 4.44 -0.54 -11.00
N ASP A 23 3.51 -0.40 -11.95
CA ASP A 23 2.64 0.79 -12.05
C ASP A 23 1.69 0.88 -10.85
N LEU A 24 1.16 -0.26 -10.40
CA LEU A 24 0.31 -0.33 -9.22
C LEU A 24 1.08 0.05 -7.95
N GLN A 25 2.30 -0.47 -7.79
CA GLN A 25 3.17 -0.15 -6.67
C GLN A 25 3.47 1.35 -6.61
N ALA A 26 3.91 1.95 -7.72
CA ALA A 26 4.21 3.38 -7.78
C ALA A 26 2.99 4.25 -7.43
N GLY A 27 1.79 3.83 -7.87
CA GLY A 27 0.54 4.52 -7.52
C GLY A 27 0.19 4.42 -6.04
N LEU A 28 0.36 3.24 -5.43
CA LEU A 28 0.12 3.05 -4.00
C LEU A 28 1.14 3.79 -3.13
N GLU A 29 2.41 3.82 -3.52
CA GLU A 29 3.46 4.60 -2.84
C GLU A 29 3.14 6.09 -2.86
N THR A 30 2.76 6.63 -4.03
CA THR A 30 2.36 8.04 -4.16
C THR A 30 1.19 8.37 -3.24
N LEU A 31 0.18 7.49 -3.18
CA LEU A 31 -0.98 7.68 -2.30
C LEU A 31 -0.59 7.59 -0.81
N ALA A 32 0.35 6.70 -0.46
CA ALA A 32 0.84 6.56 0.90
C ALA A 32 1.60 7.80 1.37
N ASP A 33 2.44 8.37 0.50
CA ASP A 33 3.15 9.64 0.74
C ASP A 33 2.16 10.79 0.95
N ASP A 34 1.15 10.92 0.08
CA ASP A 34 0.13 11.97 0.19
C ASP A 34 -0.66 11.89 1.51
N LEU A 35 -0.92 10.68 1.99
CA LEU A 35 -1.64 10.43 3.24
C LEU A 35 -0.73 10.39 4.48
N MET A 36 0.59 10.47 4.31
CA MET A 36 1.59 10.29 5.36
C MET A 36 1.37 8.98 6.15
N VAL A 37 1.14 7.87 5.45
CA VAL A 37 0.95 6.54 6.03
C VAL A 37 2.07 5.58 5.62
N GLU A 38 2.31 4.58 6.45
CA GLU A 38 3.20 3.47 6.10
C GLU A 38 2.45 2.47 5.22
N LEU A 39 2.98 2.22 4.03
CA LEU A 39 2.47 1.19 3.12
C LEU A 39 3.38 -0.03 3.16
N VAL A 40 2.79 -1.20 3.43
CA VAL A 40 3.48 -2.49 3.37
C VAL A 40 2.82 -3.35 2.30
N LEU A 41 3.60 -3.78 1.32
CA LEU A 41 3.14 -4.63 0.23
C LEU A 41 3.71 -6.04 0.42
N GLY A 42 2.83 -7.00 0.72
CA GLY A 42 3.16 -8.42 0.74
C GLY A 42 2.68 -9.10 -0.54
N THR A 43 3.56 -9.85 -1.21
CA THR A 43 3.15 -10.89 -2.16
C THR A 43 3.03 -12.18 -1.37
N GLU A 44 1.84 -12.76 -1.32
CA GLU A 44 1.64 -14.12 -0.82
C GLU A 44 2.32 -15.09 -1.81
N ASP A 45 3.14 -16.01 -1.30
CA ASP A 45 3.94 -17.00 -2.07
C ASP A 45 3.08 -18.05 -2.80
#